data_AF-A0AAW7ZNA2-F1
#
_entry.id   AF-A0AAW7ZNA2-F1
#
_cell.length_a   1.000
_cell.length_b   1.000
_cell.length_c   1.000
_cell.angle_alpha   90.00
_cell.angle_beta   90.00
_cell.angle_gamma   90.00
#
_symmetry.space_group_name_H-M   'P 1'
#
loop_
_entity.id
_entity.type
_entity.pdbx_description
1 polymer ?
#
loop_
_entity_poly.entity_id
_entity_poly.type
_entity_poly.pdbx_seq_one_letter_code
_entity_poly.pdbx_strand_id
1 'polypeptide(L)'
;MSYHAEATPHGVNIMTRNDAGIYEHVAIITYESAVSRLDAGEYDDTPDIGYAIHFAVADGGARGWFDFTTQHNVTMWRWLIAACFVAEMKRENGTTSVTESDGTSSQVAIYSNGNAGMVIYPFAERLAMANNIEGAMIERYGVEQGTENAIVFYQAMIDTERGELTPFGRQTLAELHDGFIADLNENGLPEMPAAH
;
A
#
# COMPACT_ATOMS: atom_id res chain seq x y z
N MET A 1 -20.72 -7.31 9.54
CA MET A 1 -19.96 -6.55 10.56
C MET A 1 -19.41 -5.30 9.88
N SER A 2 -19.65 -4.10 10.40
CA SER A 2 -18.99 -2.88 9.89
C SER A 2 -17.82 -2.56 10.83
N TYR A 3 -16.61 -2.54 10.28
CA TYR A 3 -15.41 -2.18 11.02
C TYR A 3 -15.28 -0.65 11.11
N HIS A 4 -14.74 -0.14 12.22
CA HIS A 4 -14.47 1.27 12.40
C HIS A 4 -13.17 1.45 13.20
N ALA A 5 -12.39 2.46 12.84
CA ALA A 5 -11.23 2.88 13.58
C ALA A 5 -11.25 4.40 13.75
N GLU A 6 -10.79 4.87 14.89
CA GLU A 6 -10.68 6.31 15.19
C GLU A 6 -9.37 6.62 15.91
N ALA A 7 -8.88 7.85 15.74
CA ALA A 7 -7.74 8.36 16.46
C ALA A 7 -8.10 8.65 17.92
N THR A 8 -7.20 8.35 18.86
CA THR A 8 -7.29 8.77 20.26
C THR A 8 -5.91 9.20 20.76
N PRO A 9 -5.82 9.96 21.88
CA PRO A 9 -4.53 10.26 22.50
C PRO A 9 -3.69 9.03 22.91
N HIS A 10 -4.29 7.83 22.93
CA HIS A 10 -3.63 6.58 23.34
C HIS A 10 -3.32 5.65 22.16
N GLY A 11 -3.63 6.05 20.92
CA GLY A 11 -3.45 5.23 19.73
C GLY A 11 -4.73 5.10 18.90
N VAL A 12 -4.75 4.11 18.02
CA VAL A 12 -5.89 3.81 17.16
C VAL A 12 -6.87 2.92 17.92
N ASN A 13 -8.07 3.43 18.17
CA ASN A 13 -9.16 2.69 18.76
C ASN A 13 -9.91 1.92 17.66
N ILE A 14 -9.96 0.60 17.79
CA ILE A 14 -10.58 -0.33 16.85
C ILE A 14 -11.91 -0.80 17.40
N MET A 15 -12.96 -0.72 16.57
CA MET A 15 -14.32 -1.07 16.93
C MET A 15 -15.01 -1.89 15.84
N THR A 16 -15.98 -2.70 16.24
CA THR A 16 -16.87 -3.43 15.32
C THR A 16 -18.31 -3.13 15.64
N ARG A 17 -19.13 -2.96 14.60
CA ARG A 17 -20.57 -2.78 14.74
C ARG A 17 -21.27 -4.13 14.89
N ASN A 18 -21.96 -4.32 16.01
CA ASN A 18 -22.78 -5.50 16.28
C ASN A 18 -24.13 -5.46 15.50
N ASP A 19 -24.92 -6.53 15.61
CA ASP A 19 -26.21 -6.66 14.89
C ASP A 19 -27.26 -5.62 15.33
N ALA A 20 -27.13 -5.06 16.53
CA ALA A 20 -27.96 -3.96 17.03
C ALA A 20 -27.50 -2.59 16.50
N GLY A 21 -26.43 -2.55 15.69
CA GLY A 21 -25.89 -1.33 15.13
C GLY A 21 -25.00 -0.53 16.07
N ILE A 22 -24.60 -1.09 17.22
CA ILE A 22 -23.76 -0.46 18.24
C ILE A 22 -22.30 -0.81 17.96
N TYR A 23 -21.40 0.18 18.06
CA TYR A 23 -19.96 -0.05 18.00
C TYR A 23 -19.44 -0.55 19.34
N GLU A 24 -18.83 -1.73 19.30
CA GLU A 24 -18.16 -2.36 20.45
C GLU A 24 -16.65 -2.23 20.28
N HIS A 25 -15.98 -1.91 21.38
CA HIS A 25 -14.52 -1.86 21.43
C HIS A 25 -13.92 -3.24 21.21
N VAL A 26 -12.91 -3.31 20.35
CA VAL A 26 -12.14 -4.53 20.07
C VAL A 26 -10.74 -4.43 20.67
N ALA A 27 -10.01 -3.36 20.35
CA ALA A 27 -8.63 -3.15 20.79
C ALA A 27 -8.23 -1.67 20.67
N ILE A 28 -7.22 -1.26 21.43
CA ILE A 28 -6.45 -0.05 21.14
C ILE A 28 -5.04 -0.51 20.78
N ILE A 29 -4.53 -0.06 19.65
CA ILE A 29 -3.15 -0.30 19.23
C ILE A 29 -2.41 1.03 19.15
N THR A 30 -1.10 1.01 19.43
CA THR A 30 -0.28 2.22 19.26
C THR A 30 -0.24 2.64 17.78
N TYR A 31 0.04 3.91 17.52
CA TYR A 31 0.18 4.41 16.16
C TYR A 31 1.32 3.73 15.40
N GLU A 32 2.45 3.47 16.05
CA GLU A 32 3.58 2.75 15.47
C GLU A 32 3.19 1.31 15.11
N SER A 33 2.40 0.65 15.96
CA SER A 33 1.88 -0.67 15.66
C SER A 33 0.95 -0.63 14.46
N ALA A 34 0.04 0.35 14.39
CA ALA A 34 -0.85 0.52 13.24
C ALA A 34 -0.08 0.69 11.92
N VAL A 35 0.94 1.56 11.89
CA VAL A 35 1.82 1.75 10.72
C VAL A 35 2.53 0.45 10.34
N SER A 36 3.08 -0.26 11.34
CA SER A 36 3.82 -1.50 11.11
C SER A 36 2.93 -2.61 10.53
N ARG A 37 1.69 -2.72 11.00
CA ARG A 37 0.71 -3.71 10.53
C ARG A 37 0.23 -3.42 9.11
N LEU A 38 0.05 -2.14 8.76
CA LEU A 38 -0.23 -1.72 7.39
C LEU A 38 0.91 -2.14 6.45
N ASP A 39 2.15 -1.80 6.79
CA ASP A 39 3.33 -2.13 5.98
C ASP A 39 3.54 -3.65 5.83
N ALA A 40 3.32 -4.39 6.92
CA ALA A 40 3.39 -5.85 6.95
C ALA A 40 2.29 -6.55 6.13
N GLY A 41 1.27 -5.81 5.66
CA GLY A 41 0.20 -6.35 4.84
C GLY A 41 -0.91 -7.07 5.60
N GLU A 42 -1.04 -6.84 6.92
CA GLU A 42 -2.11 -7.47 7.72
C GLU A 42 -3.53 -7.20 7.18
N TYR A 43 -3.68 -6.14 6.37
CA TYR A 43 -4.97 -5.67 5.84
C TYR A 43 -5.06 -5.79 4.31
N ASP A 44 -4.16 -6.51 3.64
CA ASP A 44 -4.14 -6.61 2.18
C ASP A 44 -5.39 -7.32 1.61
N ASP A 45 -5.94 -8.27 2.36
CA ASP A 45 -7.19 -8.98 2.02
C ASP A 45 -8.45 -8.27 2.55
N THR A 46 -8.28 -7.29 3.44
CA THR A 46 -9.37 -6.50 4.05
C THR A 46 -9.08 -5.00 3.92
N PRO A 47 -9.01 -4.47 2.69
CA PRO A 47 -8.55 -3.11 2.45
C PRO A 47 -9.43 -2.05 3.10
N ASP A 48 -10.72 -2.30 3.30
CA ASP A 48 -11.64 -1.42 4.04
C ASP A 48 -11.20 -1.20 5.50
N ILE A 49 -10.74 -2.27 6.15
CA ILE A 49 -10.12 -2.22 7.48
C ILE A 49 -8.82 -1.42 7.41
N GLY A 50 -7.98 -1.73 6.42
CA GLY A 50 -6.72 -1.01 6.20
C GLY A 50 -6.91 0.49 6.03
N TYR A 51 -7.87 0.93 5.21
CA TYR A 51 -8.18 2.33 5.01
C TYR A 51 -8.66 2.99 6.31
N ALA A 52 -9.53 2.33 7.08
CA ALA A 52 -9.99 2.86 8.37
C ALA A 52 -8.82 3.08 9.34
N ILE A 53 -7.89 2.11 9.43
CA ILE A 53 -6.67 2.24 10.25
C ILE A 53 -5.80 3.38 9.72
N HIS A 54 -5.57 3.44 8.40
CA HIS A 54 -4.75 4.49 7.79
C HIS A 54 -5.29 5.89 8.10
N PHE A 55 -6.60 6.10 7.91
CA PHE A 55 -7.27 7.35 8.24
C PHE A 55 -7.14 7.70 9.72
N ALA A 56 -7.31 6.74 10.63
CA ALA A 56 -7.15 6.97 12.07
C ALA A 56 -5.72 7.36 12.45
N VAL A 57 -4.70 6.78 11.81
CA VAL A 57 -3.29 7.17 12.02
C VAL A 57 -3.04 8.59 11.49
N ALA A 58 -3.54 8.90 10.29
CA ALA A 58 -3.40 10.23 9.70
C ALA A 58 -4.10 11.33 10.54
N ASP A 59 -5.32 11.06 11.03
CA ASP A 59 -6.04 11.97 11.95
C ASP A 59 -5.30 12.14 13.28
N GLY A 60 -4.71 11.06 13.81
CA GLY A 60 -3.83 11.12 14.98
C GLY A 60 -2.64 12.07 14.80
N GLY A 61 -1.99 12.03 13.64
CA GLY A 61 -0.93 12.97 13.30
C GLY A 61 -1.43 14.41 13.13
N ALA A 62 -2.55 14.60 12.43
CA ALA A 62 -3.16 15.92 12.25
C ALA A 62 -3.55 16.59 13.58
N ARG A 63 -3.88 15.80 14.60
CA ARG A 63 -4.21 16.26 15.95
C ARG A 63 -3.00 16.42 16.87
N GLY A 64 -1.80 16.04 16.42
CA GLY A 64 -0.58 16.06 17.21
C GLY A 64 -0.50 14.97 18.28
N TRP A 65 -1.29 13.89 18.15
CA TRP A 65 -1.22 12.72 19.04
C TRP A 65 -0.18 11.70 18.60
N PHE A 66 0.23 11.76 17.32
CA PHE A 66 1.29 10.95 16.77
C PHE A 66 2.30 11.85 16.06
N ASP A 67 3.57 11.75 16.46
CA ASP A 67 4.66 12.41 15.75
C ASP A 67 5.20 11.49 14.66
N PHE A 68 4.90 11.82 13.42
CA PHE A 68 5.38 11.06 12.28
C PHE A 68 6.90 11.23 12.16
N THR A 69 7.64 10.13 12.27
CA THR A 69 8.98 10.08 11.67
C THR A 69 8.85 10.13 10.15
N THR A 70 9.90 10.57 9.46
CA THR A 70 9.96 10.51 7.99
C THR A 70 9.69 9.09 7.47
N GLN A 71 10.19 8.07 8.19
CA GLN A 71 9.93 6.67 7.84
C GLN A 71 8.45 6.27 8.00
N HIS A 72 7.79 6.70 9.08
CA HIS A 72 6.36 6.45 9.25
C HIS A 72 5.55 7.11 8.11
N ASN A 73 5.92 8.32 7.72
CA ASN A 73 5.23 9.08 6.69
C ASN A 73 5.38 8.42 5.31
N VAL A 74 6.60 8.07 4.89
CA VAL A 74 6.82 7.39 3.60
C VAL A 74 6.10 6.03 3.54
N THR A 75 6.14 5.26 4.63
CA THR A 75 5.41 3.98 4.74
C THR A 75 3.90 4.16 4.58
N MET A 76 3.31 5.18 5.23
CA MET A 76 1.87 5.46 5.13
C MET A 76 1.46 5.85 3.70
N TRP A 77 2.27 6.65 3.01
CA TRP A 77 2.02 7.00 1.61
C TRP A 77 2.17 5.80 0.69
N ARG A 78 3.26 5.04 0.83
CA ARG A 78 3.51 3.83 0.04
C ARG A 78 2.35 2.85 0.15
N TRP A 79 1.87 2.60 1.37
CA TRP A 79 0.73 1.72 1.60
C TRP A 79 -0.54 2.23 0.91
N LEU A 80 -0.86 3.52 1.05
CA LEU A 80 -2.07 4.11 0.47
C LEU A 80 -2.08 4.03 -1.06
N ILE A 81 -0.97 4.40 -1.70
CA ILE A 81 -0.84 4.34 -3.16
C ILE A 81 -0.97 2.89 -3.66
N ALA A 82 -0.30 1.93 -3.03
CA ALA A 82 -0.39 0.52 -3.39
C ALA A 82 -1.83 -0.02 -3.24
N ALA A 83 -2.51 0.32 -2.13
CA ALA A 83 -3.88 -0.09 -1.88
C ALA A 83 -4.85 0.49 -2.93
N CYS A 84 -4.71 1.78 -3.26
CA CYS A 84 -5.50 2.43 -4.31
C CYS A 84 -5.25 1.79 -5.68
N PHE A 85 -3.99 1.55 -6.05
CA PHE A 85 -3.64 0.93 -7.33
C PHE A 85 -4.24 -0.47 -7.48
N VAL A 86 -4.05 -1.32 -6.47
CA VAL A 86 -4.62 -2.68 -6.47
C VAL A 86 -6.14 -2.63 -6.55
N ALA A 87 -6.80 -1.71 -5.85
CA ALA A 87 -8.25 -1.55 -5.93
C ALA A 87 -8.71 -1.13 -7.33
N GLU A 88 -8.01 -0.21 -7.98
CA GLU A 88 -8.28 0.19 -9.36
C GLU A 88 -8.07 -0.99 -10.33
N MET A 89 -6.99 -1.76 -10.19
CA MET A 89 -6.73 -2.94 -11.02
C MET A 89 -7.82 -4.01 -10.85
N LYS A 90 -8.25 -4.30 -9.61
CA LYS A 90 -9.38 -5.21 -9.36
C LYS A 90 -10.66 -4.72 -10.05
N ARG A 91 -10.93 -3.41 -10.01
CA ARG A 91 -12.13 -2.80 -10.59
C ARG A 91 -12.11 -2.79 -12.12
N GLU A 92 -10.96 -2.52 -12.72
CA GLU A 92 -10.85 -2.27 -14.17
C GLU A 92 -10.48 -3.53 -14.96
N ASN A 93 -9.60 -4.37 -14.42
CA ASN A 93 -9.07 -5.56 -15.10
C ASN A 93 -9.56 -6.88 -14.48
N GLY A 94 -10.20 -6.82 -13.30
CA GLY A 94 -10.70 -7.98 -12.59
C GLY A 94 -9.64 -8.70 -11.74
N THR A 95 -9.99 -9.91 -11.32
CA THR A 95 -9.13 -10.79 -10.50
C THR A 95 -8.95 -12.16 -11.13
N THR A 96 -7.91 -12.87 -10.70
CA THR A 96 -7.71 -14.29 -11.02
C THR A 96 -7.34 -15.07 -9.75
N SER A 97 -7.54 -16.39 -9.80
CA SER A 97 -7.11 -17.31 -8.74
C SER A 97 -5.68 -17.78 -9.03
N VAL A 98 -4.77 -17.59 -8.09
CA VAL A 98 -3.44 -18.19 -8.12
C VAL A 98 -3.39 -19.30 -7.07
N THR A 99 -2.81 -20.45 -7.42
CA THR A 99 -2.53 -21.51 -6.44
C THR A 99 -1.14 -21.25 -5.87
N GLU A 100 -1.07 -21.00 -4.56
CA GLU A 100 0.16 -20.74 -3.84
C GLU A 100 0.95 -22.03 -3.61
N SER A 101 2.22 -21.89 -3.20
CA SER A 101 3.11 -23.03 -2.97
C SER A 101 2.64 -24.00 -1.88
N ASP A 102 1.82 -23.53 -0.95
CA ASP A 102 1.23 -24.33 0.12
C ASP A 102 -0.08 -25.02 -0.28
N GLY A 103 -0.51 -24.84 -1.54
CA GLY A 103 -1.74 -25.41 -2.09
C GLY A 103 -3.00 -24.59 -1.79
N THR A 104 -2.89 -23.47 -1.08
CA THR A 104 -3.99 -22.52 -0.93
C THR A 104 -4.21 -21.74 -2.23
N SER A 105 -5.33 -21.03 -2.35
CA SER A 105 -5.57 -20.17 -3.50
C SER A 105 -5.92 -18.74 -3.08
N SER A 106 -5.26 -17.79 -3.73
CA SER A 106 -5.40 -16.35 -3.52
C SER A 106 -6.14 -15.71 -4.69
N GLN A 107 -7.02 -14.74 -4.39
CA GLN A 107 -7.64 -13.89 -5.41
C GLN A 107 -6.82 -12.61 -5.59
N VAL A 108 -6.15 -12.48 -6.74
CA VAL A 108 -5.18 -11.42 -7.01
C VAL A 108 -5.64 -10.52 -8.14
N ALA A 109 -5.22 -9.24 -8.10
CA ALA A 109 -5.56 -8.27 -9.13
C ALA A 109 -4.77 -8.54 -10.41
N ILE A 110 -5.30 -8.12 -11.55
CA ILE A 110 -4.62 -8.23 -12.84
C ILE A 110 -4.19 -6.83 -13.29
N TYR A 111 -2.91 -6.68 -13.62
CA TYR A 111 -2.43 -5.56 -14.44
C TYR A 111 -2.41 -5.98 -15.91
N SER A 112 -2.76 -5.07 -16.81
CA SER A 112 -2.69 -5.28 -18.26
C SER A 112 -2.36 -3.97 -18.97
N ASN A 113 -1.41 -4.01 -19.90
CA ASN A 113 -1.10 -2.91 -20.81
C ASN A 113 -1.76 -3.07 -22.19
N GLY A 114 -2.69 -4.03 -22.32
CA GLY A 114 -3.38 -4.37 -23.56
C GLY A 114 -2.67 -5.42 -24.42
N ASN A 115 -1.35 -5.60 -24.26
CA ASN A 115 -0.56 -6.60 -24.99
C ASN A 115 -0.14 -7.77 -24.09
N ALA A 116 0.19 -7.47 -22.84
CA ALA A 116 0.60 -8.41 -21.81
C ALA A 116 -0.09 -8.06 -20.49
N GLY A 117 -0.15 -9.03 -19.59
CA GLY A 117 -0.68 -8.83 -18.26
C GLY A 117 0.04 -9.68 -17.23
N MET A 118 -0.05 -9.26 -15.98
CA MET A 118 0.54 -9.95 -14.84
C MET A 118 -0.35 -9.81 -13.61
N VAL A 119 -0.16 -10.71 -12.65
CA VAL A 119 -0.85 -10.63 -11.36
C VAL A 119 -0.14 -9.64 -10.44
N ILE A 120 -0.91 -8.85 -9.70
CA ILE A 120 -0.41 -7.86 -8.75
C ILE A 120 -0.75 -8.29 -7.33
N TYR A 121 0.29 -8.39 -6.50
CA TYR A 121 0.20 -8.62 -5.07
C TYR A 121 0.50 -7.31 -4.33
N PRO A 122 -0.32 -6.87 -3.35
CA PRO A 122 -0.06 -5.62 -2.63
C PRO A 122 1.33 -5.54 -1.99
N PHE A 123 1.83 -6.65 -1.44
CA PHE A 123 3.18 -6.70 -0.90
C PHE A 123 4.27 -6.49 -1.97
N ALA A 124 4.14 -7.13 -3.13
CA ALA A 124 5.07 -6.97 -4.24
C ALA A 124 5.04 -5.53 -4.78
N GLU A 125 3.84 -4.92 -4.84
CA GLU A 125 3.67 -3.52 -5.24
C GLU A 125 4.43 -2.59 -4.29
N ARG A 126 4.22 -2.73 -2.97
CA ARG A 126 4.95 -1.95 -1.98
C ARG A 126 6.47 -2.13 -2.11
N LEU A 127 6.94 -3.35 -2.33
CA LEU A 127 8.37 -3.62 -2.52
C LEU A 127 8.91 -2.95 -3.79
N ALA A 128 8.17 -3.04 -4.90
CA ALA A 128 8.53 -2.39 -6.17
C ALA A 128 8.62 -0.86 -6.00
N MET A 129 7.66 -0.26 -5.30
CA MET A 129 7.67 1.17 -5.00
C MET A 129 8.86 1.56 -4.10
N ALA A 130 9.12 0.81 -3.04
CA ALA A 130 10.25 1.07 -2.14
C ALA A 130 11.59 0.99 -2.87
N ASN A 131 11.79 -0.02 -3.73
CA ASN A 131 13.06 -0.20 -4.44
C ASN A 131 13.24 0.80 -5.58
N ASN A 132 12.21 0.99 -6.42
CA ASN A 132 12.37 1.73 -7.67
C ASN A 132 12.04 3.22 -7.56
N ILE A 133 11.18 3.62 -6.62
CA ILE A 133 10.86 5.04 -6.38
C ILE A 133 11.72 5.56 -5.23
N GLU A 134 11.57 4.98 -4.04
CA GLU A 134 12.31 5.47 -2.85
C GLU A 134 13.82 5.23 -2.99
N GLY A 135 14.21 4.02 -3.38
CA GLY A 135 15.62 3.65 -3.61
C GLY A 135 16.31 4.57 -4.61
N ALA A 136 15.70 4.83 -5.76
CA ALA A 136 16.25 5.74 -6.77
C ALA A 136 16.43 7.18 -6.26
N MET A 137 15.50 7.67 -5.43
CA MET A 137 15.62 9.00 -4.81
C MET A 137 16.70 9.03 -3.73
N ILE A 138 16.80 7.98 -2.91
CA ILE A 138 17.84 7.84 -1.88
C ILE A 138 19.23 7.75 -2.51
N GLU A 139 19.41 6.97 -3.56
CA GLU A 139 20.69 6.88 -4.29
C GLU A 139 21.12 8.23 -4.83
N ARG A 140 20.18 9.03 -5.32
CA ARG A 140 20.46 10.32 -5.95
C ARG A 140 20.67 11.46 -4.96
N TYR A 141 19.91 11.50 -3.87
CA TYR A 141 19.84 12.66 -2.96
C TYR A 141 20.31 12.36 -1.53
N GLY A 142 20.70 11.12 -1.23
CA GLY A 142 20.98 10.64 0.11
C GLY A 142 19.72 10.23 0.87
N VAL A 143 19.89 9.55 2.00
CA VAL A 143 18.78 8.93 2.76
C VAL A 143 17.73 9.97 3.17
N GLU A 144 18.14 11.03 3.87
CA GLU A 144 17.20 12.01 4.42
C GLU A 144 16.40 12.74 3.33
N GLN A 145 17.11 13.44 2.43
CA GLN A 145 16.44 14.20 1.36
C GLN A 145 15.74 13.29 0.34
N GLY A 146 16.28 12.09 0.08
CA GLY A 146 15.69 11.11 -0.82
C GLY A 146 14.34 10.61 -0.30
N THR A 147 14.23 10.29 0.99
CA THR A 147 12.96 9.88 1.59
C THR A 147 11.93 11.02 1.61
N GLU A 148 12.35 12.26 1.90
CA GLU A 148 11.46 13.42 1.80
C GLU A 148 10.95 13.65 0.37
N ASN A 149 11.83 13.51 -0.62
CA ASN A 149 11.44 13.62 -2.03
C ASN A 149 10.44 12.52 -2.42
N ALA A 150 10.61 11.30 -1.91
CA ALA A 150 9.69 10.20 -2.17
C ALA A 150 8.29 10.46 -1.58
N ILE A 151 8.21 11.07 -0.39
CA ILE A 151 6.94 11.50 0.20
C ILE A 151 6.23 12.52 -0.70
N VAL A 152 6.94 13.56 -1.16
CA VAL A 152 6.37 14.57 -2.07
C VAL A 152 5.93 13.93 -3.39
N PHE A 153 6.70 12.97 -3.90
CA PHE A 153 6.36 12.24 -5.10
C PHE A 153 5.08 11.43 -4.93
N TYR A 154 4.93 10.67 -3.84
CA TYR A 154 3.70 9.94 -3.55
C TYR A 154 2.49 10.84 -3.35
N GLN A 155 2.65 12.00 -2.71
CA GLN A 155 1.59 12.99 -2.58
C GLN A 155 1.06 13.45 -3.94
N ALA A 156 1.93 13.56 -4.96
CA ALA A 156 1.50 13.90 -6.32
C ALA A 156 0.78 12.75 -7.05
N MET A 157 0.93 11.51 -6.59
CA MET A 157 0.33 10.32 -7.21
C MET A 157 -1.13 10.08 -6.82
N ILE A 158 -1.67 10.77 -5.81
CA ILE A 158 -3.02 10.55 -5.32
C ILE A 158 -3.80 11.83 -5.12
N ASP A 159 -5.06 11.80 -5.52
CA ASP A 159 -6.05 12.80 -5.15
C ASP A 159 -6.69 12.36 -3.83
N THR A 160 -6.24 12.95 -2.72
CA THR A 160 -6.72 12.59 -1.38
C THR A 160 -8.17 12.98 -1.13
N GLU A 161 -8.73 13.93 -1.89
CA GLU A 161 -10.14 14.31 -1.77
C GLU A 161 -11.04 13.24 -2.41
N ARG A 162 -10.57 12.63 -3.50
CA ARG A 162 -11.29 11.56 -4.21
C ARG A 162 -10.95 10.16 -3.72
N GLY A 163 -9.81 9.98 -3.08
CA GLY A 163 -9.29 8.66 -2.70
C GLY A 163 -8.87 7.82 -3.90
N GLU A 164 -8.45 8.47 -4.99
CA GLU A 164 -8.13 7.84 -6.28
C GLU A 164 -6.74 8.26 -6.75
N LEU A 165 -6.08 7.43 -7.55
CA LEU A 165 -4.80 7.82 -8.14
C LEU A 165 -4.98 9.02 -9.09
N THR A 166 -3.98 9.89 -9.16
CA THR A 166 -3.92 10.92 -10.20
C THR A 166 -3.54 10.27 -11.54
N PRO A 167 -3.74 10.95 -12.69
CA PRO A 167 -3.19 10.48 -13.97
C PRO A 167 -1.67 10.24 -13.89
N PHE A 168 -0.96 11.08 -13.16
CA PHE A 168 0.47 10.93 -12.91
C PHE A 168 0.79 9.65 -12.11
N GLY A 169 0.03 9.38 -11.04
CA GLY A 169 0.19 8.15 -10.25
C GLY A 169 -0.05 6.89 -11.08
N ARG A 170 -1.14 6.85 -11.85
CA ARG A 170 -1.44 5.71 -12.74
C ARG A 170 -0.36 5.49 -13.78
N GLN A 171 0.09 6.56 -14.43
CA GLN A 171 1.15 6.47 -15.43
C GLN A 171 2.46 5.97 -14.82
N THR A 172 2.85 6.49 -13.67
CA THR A 172 4.09 6.08 -12.99
C THR A 172 4.07 4.60 -12.65
N LEU A 173 2.96 4.11 -12.08
CA LEU A 173 2.83 2.69 -11.75
C LEU A 173 2.76 1.84 -13.02
N ALA A 174 2.05 2.28 -14.07
CA ALA A 174 2.03 1.57 -15.34
C ALA A 174 3.44 1.46 -15.95
N GLU A 175 4.24 2.52 -15.92
CA GLU A 175 5.63 2.50 -16.43
C GLU A 175 6.52 1.52 -15.66
N LEU A 176 6.35 1.39 -14.34
CA LEU A 176 7.07 0.38 -13.55
C LEU A 176 6.71 -1.05 -13.99
N HIS A 177 5.43 -1.32 -14.21
CA HIS A 177 4.96 -2.64 -14.63
C HIS A 177 5.34 -2.97 -16.08
N ASP A 178 5.19 -2.01 -16.98
CA ASP A 178 5.59 -2.13 -18.38
C ASP A 178 7.09 -2.37 -18.52
N GLY A 179 7.90 -1.66 -17.73
CA GLY A 179 9.34 -1.89 -17.64
C GLY A 179 9.68 -3.30 -17.18
N PHE A 180 9.01 -3.79 -16.12
CA PHE A 180 9.21 -5.16 -15.63
C PHE A 180 8.81 -6.22 -16.67
N ILE A 181 7.68 -6.05 -17.35
CA ILE A 181 7.23 -6.96 -18.41
C ILE A 181 8.23 -6.96 -19.58
N ALA A 182 8.73 -5.78 -19.98
CA ALA A 182 9.71 -5.66 -21.05
C ALA A 182 11.02 -6.40 -20.69
N ASP A 183 11.53 -6.18 -19.48
CA ASP A 183 12.73 -6.84 -18.97
C ASP A 183 12.55 -8.37 -18.91
N LEU A 184 11.41 -8.85 -18.41
CA LEU A 184 11.09 -10.27 -18.36
C LEU A 184 11.05 -10.91 -19.77
N ASN A 185 10.54 -10.19 -20.77
CA ASN A 185 10.48 -10.67 -22.15
C ASN A 185 11.85 -10.70 -22.84
N GLU A 186 12.73 -9.74 -22.51
CA GLU A 186 14.07 -9.65 -23.10
C GLU A 186 15.06 -10.59 -22.41
N ASN A 187 15.07 -10.61 -21.08
CA ASN A 187 16.09 -11.25 -20.25
C ASN A 187 15.60 -12.52 -19.53
N GLY A 188 14.30 -12.81 -19.54
CA GLY A 188 13.72 -13.91 -18.79
C GLY A 188 13.63 -13.61 -17.29
N LEU A 189 13.30 -14.63 -16.48
CA LEU A 189 13.29 -14.46 -15.02
C LEU A 189 14.73 -14.16 -14.53
N PRO A 190 14.92 -13.16 -13.66
CA PRO A 190 16.23 -12.88 -13.08
C PRO A 190 16.76 -14.12 -12.35
N GLU A 191 18.07 -14.36 -12.43
CA GLU A 191 18.71 -15.40 -11.64
C GLU A 191 18.39 -15.16 -10.16
N MET A 192 17.91 -16.20 -9.46
CA MET A 192 17.64 -16.11 -8.03
C MET A 192 18.89 -15.56 -7.33
N PRO A 193 18.76 -14.56 -6.44
CA PRO A 193 19.88 -14.08 -5.66
C PRO A 193 20.54 -15.28 -4.98
N ALA A 194 21.84 -15.46 -5.21
CA ALA A 194 22.60 -16.43 -4.43
C ALA A 194 22.43 -16.03 -2.96
N ALA A 195 21.91 -16.95 -2.13
CA ALA A 195 21.82 -16.71 -0.70
C ALA A 195 23.22 -16.31 -0.20
N HIS A 196 23.33 -15.09 0.34
CA HIS A 196 24.53 -14.58 1.00
C HIS A 196 24.40 -14.78 2.52
#